data_AF-A0A7C8YX85-F1
#
_entry.id   AF-A0A7C8YX85-F1
#
_cell.length_a   1.000
_cell.length_b   1.000
_cell.length_c   1.000
_cell.angle_alpha   90.00
_cell.angle_beta   90.00
_cell.angle_gamma   90.00
#
_symmetry.space_group_name_H-M   'P 1'
#
loop_
_entity.id
_entity.type
_entity.pdbx_description
1 polymer ?
#
loop_
_entity_poly.entity_id
_entity_poly.type
_entity_poly.pdbx_seq_one_letter_code
_entity_poly.pdbx_strand_id
1 'polypeptide(L)'
;MTMTNVKSQEGAHSKVPIPPRKPFLKVLKANLKETFFSDDPFRMFKKQPLNRRIILWLQYFVSIFQWAPNYKLDFFKCDLLAGITVASLAVPQGISYANLASLPPIIGLYSSFVPPLVYAVMGSSRDLAIGTVGVVSLLFSNMLGKVVKPTESPQEYLHLAFTATFFAGIFQTSLGFLRLGFIVDLLSHATIVGFMGGVAITVCLQQLKGLLGLTHFTHDTDVVSVLHSIFSQTHQWKWMTMVLGCCFLIYMVLAKFFSRKKEAFFWVSAMAPLTSVIIGSIVVFFTHAHRHGVPVIGELKKGLNPLSVTDLAFGSPHLGVAIKTGLIAAIIALAEGVAVGRSFALVNNDHIDGNKE
;
A
#
# COMPACT_ATOMS: atom_id res chain seq x y z
N MET A 1 -48.84 33.76 54.25
CA MET A 1 -48.38 34.07 52.88
C MET A 1 -46.86 34.13 52.92
N THR A 2 -46.23 33.18 52.25
CA THR A 2 -44.82 32.77 52.40
C THR A 2 -43.86 33.78 51.79
N MET A 3 -42.97 34.33 52.61
CA MET A 3 -41.72 34.97 52.20
C MET A 3 -40.59 34.40 53.04
N THR A 4 -39.79 33.51 52.47
CA THR A 4 -38.47 33.16 53.02
C THR A 4 -37.46 33.05 51.88
N ASN A 5 -36.82 34.20 51.71
CA ASN A 5 -35.47 34.48 51.25
C ASN A 5 -34.53 33.30 50.98
N VAL A 6 -33.91 33.38 49.80
CA VAL A 6 -32.71 32.70 49.34
C VAL A 6 -31.54 33.00 50.29
N LYS A 7 -30.88 31.96 50.82
CA LYS A 7 -29.51 32.04 51.33
C LYS A 7 -28.74 30.73 51.06
N SER A 8 -27.87 30.81 50.06
CA SER A 8 -26.51 30.26 50.03
C SER A 8 -26.31 28.78 50.46
N GLN A 9 -26.29 27.88 49.48
CA GLN A 9 -25.41 26.71 49.49
C GLN A 9 -24.34 26.89 48.41
N GLU A 10 -23.33 27.71 48.72
CA GLU A 10 -22.04 27.66 48.05
C GLU A 10 -21.20 26.53 48.68
N GLY A 11 -20.55 25.74 47.83
CA GLY A 11 -19.30 25.08 48.20
C GLY A 11 -19.39 23.63 48.71
N ALA A 12 -19.68 22.69 47.81
CA ALA A 12 -19.18 21.32 47.96
C ALA A 12 -18.40 20.94 46.69
N HIS A 13 -17.23 21.54 46.51
CA HIS A 13 -16.22 21.00 45.62
C HIS A 13 -15.83 19.62 46.16
N SER A 14 -16.35 18.56 45.56
CA SER A 14 -15.86 17.20 45.77
C SER A 14 -14.37 17.19 45.42
N LYS A 15 -13.51 17.27 46.44
CA LYS A 15 -12.05 17.13 46.27
C LYS A 15 -11.82 15.72 45.77
N VAL A 16 -11.62 15.57 44.46
CA VAL A 16 -11.18 14.32 43.86
C VAL A 16 -9.90 13.91 44.60
N PRO A 17 -9.88 12.79 45.34
CA PRO A 17 -8.72 12.42 46.12
C PRO A 17 -7.54 12.21 45.17
N ILE A 18 -6.44 12.90 45.45
CA ILE A 18 -5.21 12.77 44.67
C ILE A 18 -4.76 11.30 44.81
N PRO A 19 -4.62 10.56 43.69
CA PRO A 19 -4.24 9.16 43.77
C PRO A 19 -2.86 9.03 44.44
N PRO A 20 -2.65 8.01 45.30
CA PRO A 20 -1.38 7.82 45.99
C PRO A 20 -0.24 7.68 44.99
N ARG A 21 0.92 8.29 45.27
CA ARG A 21 2.12 8.21 44.44
C ARG A 21 2.52 6.74 44.25
N LYS A 22 2.33 6.21 43.05
CA LYS A 22 2.78 4.87 42.68
C LYS A 22 4.30 4.91 42.42
N PRO A 23 5.06 3.85 42.76
CA PRO A 23 6.49 3.80 42.48
C PRO A 23 6.76 3.87 40.96
N PHE A 24 7.85 4.53 40.56
CA PHE A 24 8.20 4.80 39.15
C PHE A 24 8.10 3.56 38.26
N LEU A 25 8.62 2.41 38.70
CA LEU A 25 8.54 1.15 37.96
C LEU A 25 7.10 0.67 37.72
N LYS A 26 6.17 0.91 38.66
CA LYS A 26 4.75 0.58 38.47
C LYS A 26 4.07 1.55 37.50
N VAL A 27 4.45 2.82 37.52
CA VAL A 27 3.94 3.83 36.57
C VAL A 27 4.48 3.56 35.17
N LEU A 28 5.78 3.30 35.03
CA LEU A 28 6.41 2.93 33.76
C LEU A 28 5.80 1.63 33.21
N LYS A 29 5.63 0.60 34.04
CA LYS A 29 4.99 -0.66 33.61
C LYS A 29 3.52 -0.45 33.26
N ALA A 30 2.79 0.40 33.99
CA ALA A 30 1.40 0.71 33.67
C ALA A 30 1.29 1.48 32.37
N ASN A 31 2.11 2.51 32.16
CA ASN A 31 2.17 3.30 30.93
C ASN A 31 2.60 2.44 29.75
N LEU A 32 3.65 1.62 29.88
CA LEU A 32 4.04 0.68 28.82
C LEU A 32 2.90 -0.31 28.54
N LYS A 33 2.26 -0.86 29.57
CA LYS A 33 1.11 -1.74 29.38
C LYS A 33 -0.04 -1.03 28.68
N GLU A 34 -0.33 0.22 29.02
CA GLU A 34 -1.39 1.02 28.43
C GLU A 34 -1.05 1.45 26.99
N THR A 35 0.22 1.73 26.69
CA THR A 35 0.69 2.05 25.33
C THR A 35 0.69 0.82 24.43
N PHE A 36 1.16 -0.34 24.90
CA PHE A 36 1.21 -1.58 24.12
C PHE A 36 -0.12 -2.36 24.12
N PHE A 37 -1.02 -2.08 25.07
CA PHE A 37 -2.30 -2.77 25.28
C PHE A 37 -3.41 -1.77 25.66
N SER A 38 -3.57 -0.67 24.91
CA SER A 38 -4.62 0.35 25.16
C SER A 38 -6.01 -0.28 25.15
N ASP A 39 -6.28 -1.15 24.20
CA ASP A 39 -7.42 -2.05 24.20
C ASP A 39 -6.93 -3.46 24.50
N ASP A 40 -7.00 -3.89 25.76
CA ASP A 40 -6.67 -5.26 26.14
C ASP A 40 -7.74 -6.20 25.53
N PRO A 41 -7.54 -6.74 24.31
CA PRO A 41 -8.59 -7.49 23.62
C PRO A 41 -8.90 -8.76 24.43
N PHE A 42 -7.95 -9.14 25.29
CA PHE A 42 -8.04 -10.33 26.10
C PHE A 42 -8.90 -10.24 27.35
N ARG A 43 -9.44 -9.06 27.64
CA ARG A 43 -10.41 -8.88 28.72
C ARG A 43 -11.72 -9.61 28.41
N MET A 44 -12.12 -9.71 27.14
CA MET A 44 -13.32 -10.44 26.70
C MET A 44 -13.15 -11.96 26.78
N PHE A 45 -11.92 -12.49 26.63
CA PHE A 45 -11.68 -13.95 26.68
C PHE A 45 -11.67 -14.52 28.10
N LYS A 46 -11.39 -13.69 29.12
CA LYS A 46 -11.12 -14.19 30.49
C LYS A 46 -12.35 -14.77 31.19
N LYS A 47 -13.56 -14.54 30.65
CA LYS A 47 -14.84 -15.00 31.22
C LYS A 47 -15.60 -16.02 30.36
N GLN A 48 -14.97 -16.60 29.33
CA GLN A 48 -15.65 -17.48 28.36
C GLN A 48 -15.13 -18.92 28.37
N PRO A 49 -15.95 -19.92 27.99
CA PRO A 49 -15.53 -21.33 27.92
C PRO A 49 -14.42 -21.56 26.88
N LEU A 50 -13.60 -22.60 27.08
CA LEU A 50 -12.37 -22.89 26.32
C LEU A 50 -12.59 -22.85 24.79
N ASN A 51 -13.68 -23.45 24.30
CA ASN A 51 -14.00 -23.50 22.87
C ASN A 51 -14.26 -22.11 22.28
N ARG A 52 -14.99 -21.26 23.02
CA ARG A 52 -15.30 -19.89 22.59
C ARG A 52 -14.08 -18.98 22.67
N ARG A 53 -13.18 -19.26 23.62
CA ARG A 53 -11.87 -18.60 23.71
C ARG A 53 -10.99 -18.88 22.49
N ILE A 54 -10.95 -20.12 22.01
CA ILE A 54 -10.19 -20.49 20.80
C ILE A 54 -10.78 -19.80 19.56
N ILE A 55 -12.11 -19.82 19.40
CA ILE A 55 -12.79 -19.17 18.27
C ILE A 55 -12.52 -17.66 18.25
N LEU A 56 -12.67 -16.99 19.39
CA LEU A 56 -12.40 -15.56 19.47
C LEU A 56 -10.90 -15.25 19.22
N TRP A 57 -9.99 -16.16 19.60
CA TRP A 57 -8.55 -16.00 19.35
C TRP A 57 -8.27 -16.11 17.85
N LEU A 58 -8.92 -17.06 17.17
CA LEU A 58 -8.89 -17.20 15.72
C LEU A 58 -9.46 -15.96 15.00
N GLN A 59 -10.60 -15.43 15.47
CA GLN A 59 -11.21 -14.20 14.95
C GLN A 59 -10.33 -12.96 15.16
N TYR A 60 -9.52 -12.94 16.23
CA TYR A 60 -8.59 -11.86 16.47
C TYR A 60 -7.44 -11.86 15.45
N PHE A 61 -6.83 -13.02 15.18
CA PHE A 61 -5.70 -13.13 14.24
C PHE A 61 -6.10 -13.20 12.77
N VAL A 62 -7.28 -13.73 12.46
CA VAL A 62 -7.75 -13.91 11.09
C VAL A 62 -9.14 -13.29 10.96
N SER A 63 -9.15 -12.07 10.42
CA SER A 63 -10.35 -11.23 10.29
C SER A 63 -11.46 -11.88 9.45
N ILE A 64 -11.14 -12.83 8.58
CA ILE A 64 -12.13 -13.58 7.78
C ILE A 64 -13.21 -14.25 8.64
N PHE A 65 -12.85 -14.77 9.81
CA PHE A 65 -13.82 -15.43 10.69
C PHE A 65 -14.77 -14.45 11.38
N GLN A 66 -14.47 -13.15 11.35
CA GLN A 66 -15.32 -12.09 11.88
C GLN A 66 -16.29 -11.57 10.81
N TRP A 67 -15.81 -11.33 9.58
CA TRP A 67 -16.63 -10.72 8.54
C TRP A 67 -17.39 -11.73 7.67
N ALA A 68 -16.82 -12.90 7.37
CA ALA A 68 -17.45 -13.87 6.47
C ALA A 68 -18.82 -14.38 6.95
N PRO A 69 -19.04 -14.68 8.25
CA PRO A 69 -20.36 -15.10 8.74
C PRO A 69 -21.44 -14.00 8.62
N ASN A 70 -21.02 -12.74 8.61
CA ASN A 70 -21.91 -11.58 8.55
C ASN A 70 -22.07 -11.05 7.11
N TYR A 71 -21.52 -11.75 6.12
CA TYR A 71 -21.53 -11.32 4.72
C TYR A 71 -22.88 -11.63 4.07
N LYS A 72 -23.53 -10.59 3.54
CA LYS A 72 -24.80 -10.72 2.80
C LYS A 72 -24.52 -10.86 1.31
N LEU A 73 -25.22 -11.76 0.64
CA LEU A 73 -25.10 -11.96 -0.81
C LEU A 73 -25.49 -10.71 -1.63
N ASP A 74 -26.26 -9.79 -1.05
CA ASP A 74 -26.58 -8.51 -1.68
C ASP A 74 -25.32 -7.65 -1.94
N PHE A 75 -24.30 -7.77 -1.08
CA PHE A 75 -23.03 -7.06 -1.25
C PHE A 75 -22.17 -7.67 -2.36
N PHE A 76 -22.35 -8.96 -2.68
CA PHE A 76 -21.53 -9.66 -3.67
C PHE A 76 -21.57 -8.99 -5.04
N LYS A 77 -22.73 -8.45 -5.45
CA LYS A 77 -22.83 -7.73 -6.72
C LYS A 77 -21.97 -6.48 -6.69
N CYS A 78 -22.06 -5.66 -5.65
CA CYS A 78 -21.26 -4.43 -5.55
C CYS A 78 -19.76 -4.74 -5.44
N ASP A 79 -19.38 -5.74 -4.64
CA ASP A 79 -17.99 -6.13 -4.41
C ASP A 79 -17.36 -6.75 -5.65
N LEU A 80 -18.12 -7.54 -6.43
CA LEU A 80 -17.64 -8.09 -7.69
C LEU A 80 -17.30 -6.95 -8.68
N LEU A 81 -18.17 -5.94 -8.75
CA LEU A 81 -17.97 -4.82 -9.67
C LEU A 81 -16.82 -3.90 -9.21
N ALA A 82 -16.69 -3.68 -7.90
CA ALA A 82 -15.55 -2.99 -7.32
C ALA A 82 -14.25 -3.78 -7.59
N GLY A 83 -14.25 -5.10 -7.40
CA GLY A 83 -13.12 -5.98 -7.67
C GLY A 83 -12.68 -5.97 -9.13
N ILE A 84 -13.62 -6.02 -10.08
CA ILE A 84 -13.32 -5.88 -11.52
C ILE A 84 -12.67 -4.52 -11.80
N THR A 85 -13.19 -3.44 -11.20
CA THR A 85 -12.66 -2.09 -11.37
C THR A 85 -11.23 -1.98 -10.82
N VAL A 86 -10.99 -2.49 -9.61
CA VAL A 86 -9.66 -2.51 -8.98
C VAL A 86 -8.69 -3.37 -9.78
N ALA A 87 -9.10 -4.57 -10.23
CA ALA A 87 -8.27 -5.45 -11.05
C ALA A 87 -7.87 -4.79 -12.38
N SER A 88 -8.79 -4.03 -12.98
CA SER A 88 -8.55 -3.29 -14.23
C SER A 88 -7.42 -2.24 -14.09
N LEU A 89 -7.24 -1.69 -12.89
CA LEU A 89 -6.18 -0.75 -12.53
C LEU A 89 -4.91 -1.48 -12.09
N ALA A 90 -5.04 -2.51 -11.26
CA ALA A 90 -3.93 -3.22 -10.65
C ALA A 90 -3.03 -3.94 -11.67
N VAL A 91 -3.62 -4.54 -12.72
CA VAL A 91 -2.87 -5.28 -13.74
C VAL A 91 -1.84 -4.40 -14.48
N PRO A 92 -2.23 -3.30 -15.15
CA PRO A 92 -1.25 -2.44 -15.83
C PRO A 92 -0.32 -1.73 -14.85
N GLN A 93 -0.83 -1.35 -13.67
CA GLN A 93 -0.03 -0.72 -12.62
C GLN A 93 1.11 -1.64 -12.15
N GLY A 94 0.81 -2.91 -11.86
CA GLY A 94 1.78 -3.90 -11.43
C GLY A 94 2.89 -4.14 -12.46
N ILE A 95 2.52 -4.23 -13.73
CA ILE A 95 3.48 -4.37 -14.84
C ILE A 95 4.40 -3.14 -14.92
N SER A 96 3.85 -1.93 -14.84
CA SER A 96 4.61 -0.69 -14.89
C SER A 96 5.59 -0.58 -13.71
N TYR A 97 5.14 -0.91 -12.50
CA TYR A 97 5.96 -0.81 -11.29
C TYR A 97 7.03 -1.89 -11.19
N ALA A 98 6.79 -3.10 -11.68
CA ALA A 98 7.85 -4.10 -11.83
C ALA A 98 8.97 -3.58 -12.75
N ASN A 99 8.62 -2.93 -13.86
CA ASN A 99 9.61 -2.30 -14.74
C ASN A 99 10.37 -1.15 -14.06
N LEU A 100 9.71 -0.36 -13.21
CA LEU A 100 10.38 0.67 -12.40
C LEU A 100 11.39 0.04 -11.42
N ALA A 101 11.05 -1.11 -10.83
CA ALA A 101 11.94 -1.89 -9.99
C ALA A 101 13.04 -2.64 -10.77
N SER A 102 13.11 -2.50 -12.09
CA SER A 102 14.04 -3.28 -12.94
C SER A 102 13.84 -4.80 -12.79
N LEU A 103 12.63 -5.23 -12.46
CA LEU A 103 12.23 -6.62 -12.32
C LEU A 103 11.41 -7.08 -13.53
N PRO A 104 11.37 -8.38 -13.82
CA PRO A 104 10.50 -8.92 -14.85
C PRO A 104 9.03 -8.53 -14.60
N PRO A 105 8.29 -8.04 -15.62
CA PRO A 105 6.88 -7.64 -15.51
C PRO A 105 5.95 -8.66 -14.83
N ILE A 106 6.24 -9.95 -15.02
CA ILE A 106 5.47 -11.06 -14.43
C ILE A 106 5.47 -11.02 -12.89
N ILE A 107 6.55 -10.54 -12.27
CA ILE A 107 6.63 -10.40 -10.81
C ILE A 107 5.62 -9.36 -10.31
N GLY A 108 5.39 -8.29 -11.06
CA GLY A 108 4.37 -7.29 -10.76
C GLY A 108 2.94 -7.86 -10.79
N LEU A 109 2.67 -8.75 -11.76
CA LEU A 109 1.40 -9.48 -11.84
C LEU A 109 1.20 -10.40 -10.63
N TYR A 110 2.22 -11.17 -10.24
CA TYR A 110 2.14 -12.04 -9.06
C TYR A 110 1.94 -11.24 -7.77
N SER A 111 2.62 -10.11 -7.64
CA SER A 111 2.47 -9.17 -6.51
C SER A 111 1.11 -8.45 -6.49
N SER A 112 0.41 -8.40 -7.63
CA SER A 112 -0.95 -7.84 -7.70
C SER A 112 -2.05 -8.89 -7.47
N PHE A 113 -1.68 -10.16 -7.21
CA PHE A 113 -2.62 -11.25 -7.00
C PHE A 113 -2.50 -11.87 -5.59
N VAL A 114 -1.30 -12.26 -5.19
CA VAL A 114 -1.08 -12.99 -3.91
C VAL A 114 -1.28 -12.10 -2.68
N PRO A 115 -0.65 -10.91 -2.57
CA PRO A 115 -0.82 -10.04 -1.40
C PRO A 115 -2.28 -9.59 -1.14
N PRO A 116 -3.08 -9.17 -2.15
CA PRO A 116 -4.50 -8.86 -1.93
C PRO A 116 -5.30 -10.05 -1.39
N LEU A 117 -5.01 -11.26 -1.87
CA LEU A 117 -5.68 -12.48 -1.38
C LEU A 117 -5.34 -12.76 0.09
N VAL A 118 -4.07 -12.61 0.48
CA VAL A 118 -3.64 -12.72 1.87
C VAL A 118 -4.31 -11.64 2.73
N TYR A 119 -4.37 -10.41 2.22
CA TYR A 119 -5.01 -9.29 2.92
C TYR A 119 -6.51 -9.48 3.08
N ALA A 120 -7.23 -10.01 2.10
CA ALA A 120 -8.65 -10.31 2.23
C ALA A 120 -8.96 -11.30 3.38
N VAL A 121 -8.00 -12.16 3.72
CA VAL A 121 -8.11 -13.13 4.81
C VAL A 121 -7.71 -12.53 6.16
N MET A 122 -6.62 -11.76 6.20
CA MET A 122 -5.98 -11.29 7.45
C MET A 122 -6.29 -9.83 7.81
N GLY A 123 -6.44 -8.96 6.82
CA GLY A 123 -6.58 -7.50 6.97
C GLY A 123 -7.80 -7.08 7.78
N SER A 124 -7.74 -5.89 8.40
CA SER A 124 -8.82 -5.36 9.22
C SER A 124 -9.75 -4.42 8.45
N SER A 125 -9.23 -3.70 7.46
CA SER A 125 -10.01 -2.79 6.62
C SER A 125 -10.72 -3.52 5.48
N ARG A 126 -12.00 -3.18 5.26
CA ARG A 126 -12.84 -3.77 4.19
C ARG A 126 -12.66 -3.08 2.84
N ASP A 127 -12.25 -1.81 2.86
CA ASP A 127 -12.16 -0.97 1.66
C ASP A 127 -10.72 -0.82 1.13
N LEU A 128 -9.72 -1.29 1.88
CA LEU A 128 -8.32 -1.17 1.49
C LEU A 128 -7.96 -2.24 0.44
N ALA A 129 -7.55 -1.79 -0.75
CA ALA A 129 -6.97 -2.64 -1.76
C ALA A 129 -5.43 -2.56 -1.70
N ILE A 130 -4.79 -3.65 -1.30
CA ILE A 130 -3.33 -3.78 -1.35
C ILE A 130 -2.88 -4.02 -2.80
N GLY A 131 -1.72 -3.48 -3.17
CA GLY A 131 -1.13 -3.72 -4.47
C GLY A 131 0.31 -3.23 -4.55
N THR A 132 0.87 -3.24 -5.75
CA THR A 132 2.22 -2.72 -6.00
C THR A 132 2.27 -1.20 -5.89
N VAL A 133 3.36 -0.67 -5.30
CA VAL A 133 3.60 0.78 -5.14
C VAL A 133 4.87 1.21 -5.89
N GLY A 134 4.80 2.33 -6.61
CA GLY A 134 5.91 2.88 -7.39
C GLY A 134 7.09 3.37 -6.53
N VAL A 135 6.83 3.94 -5.34
CA VAL A 135 7.88 4.45 -4.44
C VAL A 135 8.81 3.32 -3.99
N VAL A 136 8.24 2.21 -3.51
CA VAL A 136 9.01 1.02 -3.12
C VAL A 136 9.71 0.40 -4.33
N SER A 137 9.09 0.42 -5.51
CA SER A 137 9.69 -0.09 -6.75
C SER A 137 10.97 0.66 -7.11
N LEU A 138 10.96 2.00 -7.05
CA LEU A 138 12.18 2.78 -7.27
C LEU A 138 13.22 2.59 -6.17
N LEU A 139 12.79 2.45 -4.91
CA LEU A 139 13.70 2.15 -3.81
C LEU A 139 14.50 0.86 -4.08
N PHE A 140 13.83 -0.19 -4.56
CA PHE A 140 14.48 -1.43 -4.96
C PHE A 140 15.48 -1.22 -6.10
N SER A 141 15.07 -0.51 -7.16
CA SER A 141 15.98 -0.17 -8.28
C SER A 141 17.19 0.63 -7.82
N ASN A 142 17.02 1.57 -6.89
CA ASN A 142 18.10 2.38 -6.36
C ASN A 142 19.06 1.59 -5.48
N MET A 143 18.55 0.94 -4.45
CA MET A 143 19.38 0.33 -3.42
C MET A 143 20.01 -0.97 -3.90
N LEU A 144 19.23 -1.83 -4.56
CA LEU A 144 19.74 -3.10 -5.08
C LEU A 144 20.52 -2.87 -6.37
N GLY A 145 20.09 -1.94 -7.24
CA GLY A 145 20.74 -1.66 -8.52
C GLY A 145 22.15 -1.08 -8.38
N LYS A 146 22.44 -0.39 -7.27
CA LYS A 146 23.80 0.08 -6.91
C LYS A 146 24.78 -1.05 -6.62
N VAL A 147 24.28 -2.23 -6.25
CA VAL A 147 25.10 -3.36 -5.80
C VAL A 147 25.14 -4.45 -6.86
N VAL A 148 23.99 -4.75 -7.46
CA VAL A 148 23.84 -5.73 -8.52
C VAL A 148 23.15 -5.06 -9.69
N LYS A 149 23.84 -4.97 -10.83
CA LYS A 149 23.26 -4.42 -12.04
C LYS A 149 22.30 -5.44 -12.65
N PRO A 150 21.02 -5.08 -12.87
CA PRO A 150 20.02 -5.98 -13.45
C PRO A 150 20.41 -6.53 -14.84
N THR A 151 21.26 -5.82 -15.58
CA THR A 151 21.73 -6.21 -16.91
C THR A 151 22.83 -7.26 -16.89
N GLU A 152 23.63 -7.32 -15.82
CA GLU A 152 24.79 -8.21 -15.73
C GLU A 152 24.41 -9.54 -15.05
N SER A 153 23.63 -9.50 -13.96
CA SER A 153 23.17 -10.70 -13.25
C SER A 153 21.67 -10.61 -12.87
N PRO A 154 20.74 -10.81 -13.83
CA PRO A 154 19.30 -10.64 -13.59
C PRO A 154 18.72 -11.62 -12.56
N GLN A 155 19.26 -12.85 -12.47
CA GLN A 155 18.80 -13.84 -11.47
C GLN A 155 19.21 -13.44 -10.05
N GLU A 156 20.43 -12.96 -9.88
CA GLU A 156 20.93 -12.52 -8.58
C GLU A 156 20.17 -11.30 -8.06
N TYR A 157 19.89 -10.34 -8.96
CA TYR A 157 19.07 -9.17 -8.64
C TYR A 157 17.67 -9.59 -8.15
N LEU A 158 17.05 -10.55 -8.84
CA LEU A 158 15.73 -11.09 -8.48
C LEU A 158 15.77 -11.79 -7.11
N HIS A 159 16.80 -12.58 -6.82
CA HIS A 159 16.96 -13.23 -5.51
C HIS A 159 17.13 -12.20 -4.38
N LEU A 160 17.89 -11.13 -4.62
CA LEU A 160 18.03 -10.04 -3.65
C LEU A 160 16.71 -9.31 -3.41
N ALA A 161 15.92 -9.08 -4.46
CA ALA A 161 14.60 -8.47 -4.33
C ALA A 161 13.64 -9.34 -3.50
N PHE A 162 13.61 -10.66 -3.73
CA PHE A 162 12.83 -11.56 -2.89
C PHE A 162 13.31 -11.60 -1.45
N THR A 163 14.63 -11.62 -1.24
CA THR A 163 15.22 -11.60 0.11
C THR A 163 14.86 -10.30 0.84
N ALA A 164 14.95 -9.15 0.18
CA ALA A 164 14.54 -7.86 0.74
C ALA A 164 13.05 -7.84 1.11
N THR A 165 12.19 -8.38 0.24
CA THR A 165 10.74 -8.48 0.49
C THR A 165 10.44 -9.42 1.66
N PHE A 166 11.17 -10.52 1.80
CA PHE A 166 11.04 -11.43 2.93
C PHE A 166 11.38 -10.75 4.27
N PHE A 167 12.50 -10.02 4.32
CA PHE A 167 12.86 -9.25 5.53
C PHE A 167 11.89 -8.10 5.80
N ALA A 168 11.33 -7.48 4.77
CA ALA A 168 10.27 -6.48 4.92
C ALA A 168 9.05 -7.09 5.65
N GLY A 169 8.60 -8.27 5.20
CA GLY A 169 7.49 -8.99 5.83
C GLY A 169 7.79 -9.45 7.26
N ILE A 170 9.00 -9.95 7.54
CA ILE A 170 9.43 -10.28 8.91
C ILE A 170 9.38 -9.04 9.80
N PHE A 171 9.89 -7.91 9.31
CA PHE A 171 9.91 -6.68 10.08
C PHE A 171 8.50 -6.19 10.39
N GLN A 172 7.60 -6.12 9.39
CA GLN A 172 6.20 -5.73 9.59
C GLN A 172 5.47 -6.68 10.54
N THR A 173 5.65 -8.00 10.36
CA THR A 173 5.08 -9.01 11.27
C THR A 173 5.61 -8.85 12.69
N SER A 174 6.88 -8.51 12.84
CA SER A 174 7.50 -8.26 14.14
C SER A 174 6.93 -7.00 14.80
N LEU A 175 6.67 -5.92 14.04
CA LEU A 175 6.01 -4.72 14.55
C LEU A 175 4.59 -5.03 15.05
N GLY A 176 3.80 -5.79 14.27
CA GLY A 176 2.47 -6.23 14.66
C GLY A 176 2.49 -7.12 15.92
N PHE A 177 3.43 -8.07 15.99
CA PHE A 177 3.60 -8.94 17.16
C PHE A 177 4.02 -8.16 18.41
N LEU A 178 4.93 -7.19 18.27
CA LEU A 178 5.34 -6.28 19.33
C LEU A 178 4.25 -5.24 19.68
N ARG A 179 3.11 -5.25 18.97
CA ARG A 179 2.00 -4.32 19.15
C ARG A 179 2.41 -2.86 19.03
N LEU A 180 3.27 -2.59 18.05
CA LEU A 180 3.73 -1.24 17.71
C LEU A 180 2.74 -0.51 16.79
N GLY A 181 1.53 -1.03 16.62
CA GLY A 181 0.45 -0.39 15.88
C GLY A 181 0.04 0.95 16.46
N PHE A 182 0.36 1.29 17.72
CA PHE A 182 0.14 2.64 18.24
C PHE A 182 0.88 3.72 17.43
N ILE A 183 1.95 3.37 16.69
CA ILE A 183 2.66 4.30 15.80
C ILE A 183 1.71 4.85 14.73
N VAL A 184 0.73 4.04 14.31
CA VAL A 184 -0.37 4.44 13.42
C VAL A 184 -1.22 5.55 14.04
N ASP A 185 -1.42 5.50 15.36
CA ASP A 185 -2.25 6.46 16.08
C ASP A 185 -1.56 7.81 16.30
N LEU A 186 -0.23 7.86 16.19
CA LEU A 186 0.56 9.09 16.31
C LEU A 186 0.51 9.97 15.05
N LEU A 187 0.00 9.45 13.93
CA LEU A 187 -0.07 10.21 12.67
C LEU A 187 -1.26 11.18 12.70
N SER A 188 -0.95 12.47 12.82
CA SER A 188 -1.94 13.54 12.71
C SER A 188 -2.55 13.59 11.30
N HIS A 189 -3.78 14.08 11.19
CA HIS A 189 -4.43 14.29 9.89
C HIS A 189 -3.58 15.18 8.95
N ALA A 190 -2.93 16.22 9.49
CA ALA A 190 -2.04 17.08 8.70
C ALA A 190 -0.82 16.33 8.14
N THR A 191 -0.24 15.42 8.93
CA THR A 191 0.88 14.57 8.51
C THR A 191 0.45 13.63 7.38
N ILE A 192 -0.73 13.01 7.49
CA ILE A 192 -1.28 12.11 6.46
C ILE A 192 -1.48 12.86 5.14
N VAL A 193 -2.12 14.03 5.17
CA VAL A 193 -2.36 14.83 3.96
C VAL A 193 -1.05 15.30 3.32
N GLY A 194 -0.08 15.76 4.11
CA GLY A 194 1.24 16.16 3.61
C GLY A 194 2.02 15.00 2.97
N PHE A 195 2.01 13.84 3.62
CA PHE A 195 2.64 12.62 3.10
C PHE A 195 2.00 12.16 1.79
N MET A 196 0.66 12.08 1.73
CA MET A 196 -0.09 11.73 0.52
C MET A 196 0.20 12.71 -0.64
N GLY A 197 0.30 14.00 -0.35
CA GLY A 197 0.70 15.00 -1.34
C GLY A 197 2.11 14.78 -1.89
N GLY A 198 3.08 14.47 -1.01
CA GLY A 198 4.46 14.16 -1.41
C GLY A 198 4.55 12.88 -2.25
N VAL A 199 3.86 11.81 -1.85
CA VAL A 199 3.77 10.56 -2.61
C VAL A 199 3.12 10.81 -3.98
N ALA A 200 2.03 11.59 -4.05
CA ALA A 200 1.36 11.91 -5.31
C ALA A 200 2.27 12.66 -6.30
N ILE A 201 3.02 13.68 -5.83
CA ILE A 201 3.99 14.41 -6.65
C ILE A 201 5.08 13.45 -7.15
N THR A 202 5.61 12.62 -6.25
CA THR A 202 6.68 11.67 -6.58
C THR A 202 6.21 10.67 -7.64
N VAL A 203 5.04 10.06 -7.46
CA VAL A 203 4.45 9.14 -8.45
C VAL A 203 4.21 9.84 -9.78
N CYS A 204 3.69 11.07 -9.81
CA CYS A 204 3.49 11.81 -11.06
C CYS A 204 4.82 12.01 -11.82
N LEU A 205 5.89 12.38 -11.12
CA LEU A 205 7.21 12.53 -11.72
C LEU A 205 7.77 11.20 -12.23
N GLN A 206 7.53 10.09 -11.52
CA GLN A 206 7.94 8.76 -11.96
C GLN A 206 7.24 8.32 -13.25
N GLN A 207 5.96 8.68 -13.45
CA GLN A 207 5.23 8.36 -14.68
C GLN A 207 5.77 9.10 -15.92
N LEU A 208 6.46 10.23 -15.73
CA LEU A 208 7.09 10.96 -16.85
C LEU A 208 8.16 10.14 -17.56
N LYS A 209 8.84 9.22 -16.86
CA LYS A 209 9.79 8.27 -17.48
C LYS A 209 9.13 7.49 -18.61
N GLY A 210 7.96 6.90 -18.32
CA GLY A 210 7.19 6.11 -19.27
C GLY A 210 6.58 6.96 -20.37
N LEU A 211 6.06 8.14 -20.02
CA LEU A 211 5.45 9.07 -20.98
C LEU A 211 6.45 9.60 -22.00
N LEU A 212 7.66 9.98 -21.57
CA LEU A 212 8.71 10.53 -22.44
C LEU A 212 9.52 9.44 -23.15
N GLY A 213 9.38 8.17 -22.74
CA GLY A 213 10.10 7.04 -23.32
C GLY A 213 11.59 7.02 -22.97
N LEU A 214 11.97 7.57 -21.80
CA LEU A 214 13.36 7.66 -21.36
C LEU A 214 13.92 6.28 -21.03
N THR A 215 15.06 5.93 -21.63
CA THR A 215 15.74 4.64 -21.39
C THR A 215 16.65 4.70 -20.17
N HIS A 216 17.31 5.84 -19.94
CA HIS A 216 18.09 6.11 -18.75
C HIS A 216 17.26 7.01 -17.85
N PHE A 217 16.95 6.55 -16.65
CA PHE A 217 16.25 7.37 -15.67
C PHE A 217 17.04 7.30 -14.38
N THR A 218 17.15 8.42 -13.68
CA THR A 218 17.85 8.42 -12.40
C THR A 218 17.31 7.33 -11.49
N HIS A 219 18.22 6.67 -10.79
CA HIS A 219 17.86 5.73 -9.73
C HIS A 219 17.52 6.45 -8.44
N ASP A 220 17.85 7.74 -8.30
CA ASP A 220 17.57 8.49 -7.10
C ASP A 220 16.09 8.89 -7.01
N THR A 221 15.55 8.87 -5.79
CA THR A 221 14.12 9.09 -5.51
C THR A 221 13.77 10.55 -5.24
N ASP A 222 14.77 11.43 -5.17
CA ASP A 222 14.56 12.84 -4.88
C ASP A 222 14.02 13.61 -6.09
N VAL A 223 13.05 14.48 -5.82
CA VAL A 223 12.34 15.27 -6.83
C VAL A 223 13.29 16.10 -7.69
N VAL A 224 14.36 16.63 -7.09
CA VAL A 224 15.34 17.47 -7.78
C VAL A 224 16.13 16.66 -8.79
N SER A 225 16.67 15.51 -8.40
CA SER A 225 17.40 14.62 -9.33
C SER A 225 16.48 14.08 -10.41
N VAL A 226 15.23 13.76 -10.10
CA VAL A 226 14.24 13.32 -11.10
C VAL A 226 13.97 14.42 -12.13
N LEU A 227 13.69 15.66 -11.69
CA LEU A 227 13.48 16.80 -12.58
C LEU A 227 14.73 17.09 -13.41
N HIS A 228 15.91 17.10 -12.78
CA HIS A 228 17.17 17.30 -13.47
C HIS A 228 17.40 16.23 -14.55
N SER A 229 17.12 14.95 -14.24
CA SER A 229 17.21 13.85 -15.21
C SER A 229 16.27 14.04 -16.40
N ILE A 230 15.05 14.53 -16.17
CA ILE A 230 14.05 14.77 -17.22
C ILE A 230 14.49 15.91 -18.15
N PHE A 231 14.97 17.03 -17.59
CA PHE A 231 15.36 18.21 -18.37
C PHE A 231 16.75 18.10 -19.00
N SER A 232 17.67 17.38 -18.38
CA SER A 232 19.03 17.16 -18.93
C SER A 232 19.02 16.22 -20.14
N GLN A 233 18.08 15.28 -20.20
CA GLN A 233 18.04 14.24 -21.23
C GLN A 233 16.97 14.47 -22.32
N THR A 234 16.68 15.74 -22.63
CA THR A 234 15.70 16.13 -23.67
C THR A 234 15.97 15.51 -25.04
N HIS A 235 17.22 15.19 -25.36
CA HIS A 235 17.59 14.51 -26.61
C HIS A 235 17.09 13.05 -26.71
N GLN A 236 16.80 12.37 -25.60
CA GLN A 236 16.30 10.98 -25.62
C GLN A 236 14.78 10.88 -25.75
N TRP A 237 14.08 12.02 -25.88
CA TRP A 237 12.63 12.05 -25.91
C TRP A 237 12.10 11.38 -27.18
N LYS A 238 11.26 10.37 -26.98
CA LYS A 238 10.60 9.67 -28.08
C LYS A 238 9.20 10.27 -28.27
N TRP A 239 9.06 11.11 -29.29
CA TRP A 239 7.81 11.83 -29.57
C TRP A 239 6.60 10.90 -29.74
N MET A 240 6.80 9.70 -30.31
CA MET A 240 5.73 8.72 -30.53
C MET A 240 5.12 8.24 -29.20
N THR A 241 5.96 7.88 -28.23
CA THR A 241 5.52 7.50 -26.86
C THR A 241 4.84 8.66 -26.15
N MET A 242 5.34 9.89 -26.33
CA MET A 242 4.75 11.07 -25.72
C MET A 242 3.34 11.35 -26.27
N VAL A 243 3.17 11.34 -27.59
CA VAL A 243 1.86 11.54 -28.23
C VAL A 243 0.89 10.44 -27.82
N LEU A 244 1.33 9.18 -27.85
CA LEU A 244 0.50 8.04 -27.49
C LEU A 244 0.06 8.11 -26.02
N GLY A 245 0.99 8.38 -25.10
CA GLY A 245 0.67 8.53 -23.67
C GLY A 245 -0.23 9.75 -23.39
N CYS A 246 0.00 10.89 -24.05
CA CYS A 246 -0.89 12.05 -23.93
C CYS A 246 -2.30 11.75 -24.45
N CYS A 247 -2.45 11.03 -25.57
CA CYS A 247 -3.75 10.62 -26.09
C CYS A 247 -4.52 9.74 -25.10
N PHE A 248 -3.85 8.73 -24.50
CA PHE A 248 -4.47 7.87 -23.51
C PHE A 248 -4.79 8.61 -22.20
N LEU A 249 -3.94 9.54 -21.77
CA LEU A 249 -4.19 10.38 -20.60
C LEU A 249 -5.40 11.29 -20.83
N ILE A 250 -5.51 11.93 -22.00
CA ILE A 250 -6.69 12.73 -22.37
C ILE A 250 -7.94 11.85 -22.39
N TYR A 251 -7.87 10.65 -22.98
CA TYR A 251 -8.97 9.70 -22.97
C TYR A 251 -9.44 9.35 -21.54
N MET A 252 -8.50 9.02 -20.63
CA MET A 252 -8.83 8.74 -19.23
C MET A 252 -9.45 9.93 -18.50
N VAL A 253 -8.90 11.14 -18.71
CA VAL A 253 -9.44 12.37 -18.11
C VAL A 253 -10.84 12.68 -18.62
N LEU A 254 -11.08 12.53 -19.92
CA LEU A 254 -12.40 12.68 -20.52
C LEU A 254 -13.39 11.64 -19.99
N ALA A 255 -12.99 10.37 -19.92
CA ALA A 255 -13.81 9.30 -19.36
C ALA A 255 -14.24 9.61 -17.92
N LYS A 256 -13.31 10.11 -17.10
CA LYS A 256 -13.59 10.56 -15.73
C LYS A 256 -14.50 11.79 -15.69
N PHE A 257 -14.29 12.77 -16.57
CA PHE A 257 -15.13 13.97 -16.65
C PHE A 257 -16.58 13.63 -17.02
N PHE A 258 -16.80 12.77 -18.01
CA PHE A 258 -18.14 12.32 -18.41
C PHE A 258 -18.81 11.46 -17.33
N SER A 259 -18.04 10.61 -16.64
CA SER A 259 -18.56 9.82 -15.51
C SER A 259 -19.04 10.69 -14.35
N ARG A 260 -18.39 11.83 -14.06
CA ARG A 260 -18.88 12.77 -13.05
C ARG A 260 -20.16 13.50 -13.45
N LYS A 261 -20.40 13.66 -14.76
CA LYS A 261 -21.58 14.36 -15.28
C LYS A 261 -22.81 13.44 -15.39
N LYS A 262 -22.62 12.14 -15.64
CA LYS A 262 -23.69 11.15 -15.68
C LYS A 262 -23.24 9.84 -15.04
N GLU A 263 -24.00 9.37 -14.06
CA GLU A 263 -23.77 8.11 -13.35
C GLU A 263 -23.76 6.89 -14.28
N ALA A 264 -24.54 6.93 -15.37
CA ALA A 264 -24.55 5.88 -16.39
C ALA A 264 -23.16 5.62 -17.03
N PHE A 265 -22.25 6.61 -17.03
CA PHE A 265 -20.89 6.47 -17.57
C PHE A 265 -19.84 6.08 -16.52
N PHE A 266 -20.26 5.73 -15.29
CA PHE A 266 -19.35 5.21 -14.27
C PHE A 266 -18.48 4.05 -14.79
N TRP A 267 -19.10 3.11 -15.51
CA TRP A 267 -18.43 1.97 -16.14
C TRP A 267 -17.32 2.35 -17.10
N VAL A 268 -17.52 3.43 -17.87
CA VAL A 268 -16.52 3.89 -18.84
C VAL A 268 -15.28 4.39 -18.12
N SER A 269 -15.45 5.13 -17.01
CA SER A 269 -14.31 5.58 -16.21
C SER A 269 -13.63 4.43 -15.48
N ALA A 270 -14.39 3.46 -14.96
CA ALA A 270 -13.87 2.29 -14.26
C ALA A 270 -13.00 1.42 -15.19
N MET A 271 -13.44 1.20 -16.44
CA MET A 271 -12.73 0.38 -17.41
C MET A 271 -11.73 1.16 -18.29
N ALA A 272 -11.61 2.48 -18.14
CA ALA A 272 -10.71 3.31 -18.94
C ALA A 272 -9.24 2.82 -18.91
N PRO A 273 -8.67 2.40 -17.78
CA PRO A 273 -7.31 1.86 -17.73
C PRO A 273 -7.14 0.57 -18.52
N LEU A 274 -8.00 -0.41 -18.30
CA LEU A 274 -7.90 -1.68 -19.03
C LEU A 274 -8.17 -1.50 -20.53
N THR A 275 -9.16 -0.69 -20.90
CA THR A 275 -9.44 -0.37 -22.31
C THR A 275 -8.27 0.37 -22.95
N SER A 276 -7.58 1.26 -22.23
CA SER A 276 -6.37 1.92 -22.75
C SER A 276 -5.25 0.92 -23.06
N VAL A 277 -5.07 -0.10 -22.22
CA VAL A 277 -4.07 -1.15 -22.42
C VAL A 277 -4.43 -2.01 -23.63
N ILE A 278 -5.71 -2.40 -23.76
CA ILE A 278 -6.20 -3.21 -24.89
C ILE A 278 -6.06 -2.44 -26.20
N ILE A 279 -6.59 -1.21 -26.25
CA ILE A 279 -6.52 -0.35 -27.45
C ILE A 279 -5.06 -0.05 -27.80
N GLY A 280 -4.22 0.28 -26.80
CA GLY A 280 -2.79 0.50 -27.00
C GLY A 280 -2.09 -0.73 -27.58
N SER A 281 -2.40 -1.93 -27.08
CA SER A 281 -1.85 -3.18 -27.60
C SER A 281 -2.26 -3.42 -29.06
N ILE A 282 -3.53 -3.18 -29.39
CA ILE A 282 -4.04 -3.31 -30.76
C ILE A 282 -3.37 -2.31 -31.71
N VAL A 283 -3.27 -1.04 -31.29
CA VAL A 283 -2.62 0.01 -32.09
C VAL A 283 -1.16 -0.34 -32.34
N VAL A 284 -0.41 -0.74 -31.32
CA VAL A 284 1.00 -1.14 -31.43
C VAL A 284 1.16 -2.37 -32.34
N PHE A 285 0.24 -3.34 -32.26
CA PHE A 285 0.25 -4.52 -33.11
C PHE A 285 0.06 -4.17 -34.60
N PHE A 286 -0.93 -3.35 -34.95
CA PHE A 286 -1.18 -2.96 -36.34
C PHE A 286 -0.11 -2.04 -36.91
N THR A 287 0.31 -1.03 -36.13
CA THR A 287 1.31 -0.04 -36.57
C THR A 287 2.74 -0.59 -36.58
N HIS A 288 2.96 -1.80 -36.05
CA HIS A 288 4.30 -2.35 -35.80
C HIS A 288 5.20 -1.34 -35.07
N ALA A 289 4.63 -0.57 -34.13
CA ALA A 289 5.32 0.51 -33.43
C ALA A 289 6.55 0.03 -32.64
N HIS A 290 6.63 -1.27 -32.35
CA HIS A 290 7.85 -1.90 -31.82
C HIS A 290 9.08 -1.64 -32.71
N ARG A 291 8.92 -1.67 -34.05
CA ARG A 291 10.01 -1.39 -35.00
C ARG A 291 10.40 0.10 -35.04
N HIS A 292 9.56 0.97 -34.51
CA HIS A 292 9.75 2.43 -34.50
C HIS A 292 10.18 2.95 -33.12
N GLY A 293 10.66 2.06 -32.24
CA GLY A 293 11.28 2.44 -30.97
C GLY A 293 10.33 2.58 -29.78
N VAL A 294 9.06 2.18 -29.91
CA VAL A 294 8.14 2.09 -28.76
C VAL A 294 8.50 0.87 -27.92
N PRO A 295 8.84 1.03 -26.62
CA PRO A 295 9.17 -0.10 -25.76
C PRO A 295 7.92 -0.98 -25.53
N VAL A 296 8.06 -2.29 -25.74
CA VAL A 296 7.00 -3.28 -25.49
C VAL A 296 7.42 -4.22 -24.35
N ILE A 297 6.42 -4.75 -23.63
CA ILE A 297 6.61 -5.61 -22.45
C ILE A 297 7.25 -6.96 -22.81
N GLY A 298 7.16 -7.40 -24.07
CA GLY A 298 7.72 -8.67 -24.54
C GLY A 298 6.86 -9.87 -24.18
N GLU A 299 7.43 -11.07 -24.29
CA GLU A 299 6.72 -12.31 -23.94
C GLU A 299 6.64 -12.51 -22.43
N LEU A 300 5.42 -12.72 -21.93
CA LEU A 300 5.17 -13.09 -20.55
C LEU A 300 5.04 -14.61 -20.44
N LYS A 301 5.86 -15.22 -19.57
CA LYS A 301 5.74 -16.66 -19.27
C LYS A 301 4.36 -16.95 -18.70
N LYS A 302 3.63 -17.85 -19.36
CA LYS A 302 2.36 -18.37 -18.87
C LYS A 302 2.64 -19.40 -17.78
N GLY A 303 1.98 -19.30 -16.64
CA GLY A 303 2.14 -20.25 -15.55
C GLY A 303 1.63 -19.72 -14.22
N LEU A 304 1.57 -20.62 -13.25
CA LEU A 304 1.35 -20.26 -11.86
C LEU A 304 2.64 -19.71 -11.27
N ASN A 305 2.51 -18.84 -10.25
CA ASN A 305 3.66 -18.32 -9.52
C ASN A 305 4.44 -19.50 -8.88
N PRO A 306 5.70 -19.75 -9.29
CA PRO A 306 6.50 -20.80 -8.66
C PRO A 306 6.82 -20.43 -7.21
N LEU A 307 7.04 -21.44 -6.36
CA LEU A 307 7.43 -21.23 -4.97
C LEU A 307 8.83 -20.57 -4.91
N SER A 308 8.89 -19.32 -4.46
CA SER A 308 10.14 -18.53 -4.38
C SER A 308 11.01 -18.86 -3.16
N VAL A 309 10.73 -19.94 -2.42
CA VAL A 309 11.49 -20.31 -1.20
C VAL A 309 12.94 -20.67 -1.55
N THR A 310 13.17 -21.23 -2.74
CA THR A 310 14.51 -21.55 -3.27
C THR A 310 15.28 -20.33 -3.76
N ASP A 311 14.60 -19.20 -3.95
CA ASP A 311 15.17 -17.98 -4.54
C ASP A 311 15.68 -17.01 -3.45
N LEU A 312 15.65 -17.42 -2.18
CA LEU A 312 16.14 -16.63 -1.05
C LEU A 312 17.67 -16.72 -0.94
N ALA A 313 18.36 -15.60 -1.16
CA ALA A 313 19.81 -15.51 -1.19
C ALA A 313 20.43 -15.24 0.19
N PHE A 314 20.16 -16.09 1.18
CA PHE A 314 20.75 -15.96 2.53
C PHE A 314 22.29 -16.05 2.56
N GLY A 315 22.90 -16.64 1.54
CA GLY A 315 24.37 -16.74 1.40
C GLY A 315 25.02 -15.65 0.55
N SER A 316 24.26 -14.67 0.02
CA SER A 316 24.82 -13.64 -0.85
C SER A 316 25.73 -12.67 -0.07
N PRO A 317 26.87 -12.23 -0.65
CA PRO A 317 27.70 -11.17 -0.07
C PRO A 317 26.93 -9.84 0.10
N HIS A 318 25.78 -9.69 -0.57
CA HIS A 318 24.96 -8.47 -0.57
C HIS A 318 23.74 -8.55 0.36
N LEU A 319 23.66 -9.58 1.20
CA LEU A 319 22.55 -9.79 2.14
C LEU A 319 22.27 -8.57 3.03
N GLY A 320 23.31 -7.90 3.54
CA GLY A 320 23.15 -6.71 4.39
C GLY A 320 22.41 -5.57 3.68
N VAL A 321 22.61 -5.41 2.36
CA VAL A 321 21.90 -4.41 1.57
C VAL A 321 20.46 -4.83 1.33
N ALA A 322 20.20 -6.10 1.07
CA ALA A 322 18.84 -6.63 0.95
C ALA A 322 18.04 -6.43 2.25
N ILE A 323 18.62 -6.73 3.41
CA ILE A 323 17.99 -6.49 4.72
C ILE A 323 17.69 -5.00 4.92
N LYS A 324 18.67 -4.13 4.67
CA LYS A 324 18.49 -2.67 4.80
C LYS A 324 17.39 -2.15 3.87
N THR A 325 17.37 -2.63 2.62
CA THR A 325 16.34 -2.27 1.62
C THR A 325 14.97 -2.74 2.08
N GLY A 326 14.86 -3.98 2.54
CA GLY A 326 13.62 -4.55 3.08
C GLY A 326 13.08 -3.78 4.27
N LEU A 327 13.94 -3.37 5.20
CA LEU A 327 13.56 -2.59 6.37
C LEU A 327 12.98 -1.22 5.99
N ILE A 328 13.66 -0.49 5.09
CA ILE A 328 13.20 0.83 4.63
C ILE A 328 11.89 0.68 3.83
N ALA A 329 11.83 -0.32 2.94
CA ALA A 329 10.63 -0.63 2.17
C ALA A 329 9.44 -0.96 3.08
N ALA A 330 9.65 -1.73 4.14
CA ALA A 330 8.63 -2.07 5.11
C ALA A 330 8.06 -0.84 5.84
N ILE A 331 8.93 0.10 6.26
CA ILE A 331 8.50 1.33 6.92
C ILE A 331 7.67 2.20 5.97
N ILE A 332 8.12 2.37 4.73
CA ILE A 332 7.41 3.16 3.72
C ILE A 332 6.05 2.52 3.39
N ALA A 333 6.04 1.21 3.11
CA ALA A 333 4.82 0.48 2.79
C ALA A 333 3.81 0.48 3.95
N LEU A 334 4.30 0.33 5.20
CA LEU A 334 3.45 0.43 6.38
C LEU A 334 2.86 1.84 6.52
N ALA A 335 3.69 2.88 6.39
CA ALA A 335 3.25 4.26 6.48
C ALA A 335 2.20 4.62 5.41
N GLU A 336 2.40 4.18 4.17
CA GLU A 336 1.42 4.35 3.07
C GLU A 336 0.13 3.58 3.32
N GLY A 337 0.22 2.28 3.65
CA GLY A 337 -0.96 1.44 3.90
C GLY A 337 -1.82 2.00 5.03
N VAL A 338 -1.18 2.40 6.13
CA VAL A 338 -1.83 3.01 7.28
C VAL A 338 -2.47 4.36 6.95
N ALA A 339 -1.75 5.22 6.24
CA ALA A 339 -2.26 6.54 5.84
C ALA A 339 -3.51 6.42 4.96
N VAL A 340 -3.48 5.51 3.99
CA VAL A 340 -4.61 5.24 3.09
C VAL A 340 -5.76 4.59 3.85
N GLY A 341 -5.49 3.57 4.66
CA GLY A 341 -6.48 2.91 5.50
C GLY A 341 -7.21 3.92 6.38
N ARG A 342 -6.48 4.74 7.15
CA ARG A 342 -7.09 5.76 8.01
C ARG A 342 -7.92 6.78 7.24
N SER A 343 -7.46 7.20 6.06
CA SER A 343 -8.23 8.11 5.22
C SER A 343 -9.62 7.55 4.89
N PHE A 344 -9.70 6.25 4.54
CA PHE A 344 -10.99 5.59 4.30
C PHE A 344 -11.81 5.39 5.57
N ALA A 345 -11.18 4.98 6.68
CA ALA A 345 -11.87 4.85 7.97
C ALA A 345 -12.48 6.15 8.47
N LEU A 346 -11.80 7.28 8.28
CA LEU A 346 -12.32 8.61 8.63
C LEU A 346 -13.55 8.99 7.79
N VAL A 347 -13.60 8.57 6.53
CA VAL A 347 -14.74 8.81 5.64
C VAL A 347 -15.93 7.90 6.02
N ASN A 348 -15.66 6.63 6.36
CA ASN A 348 -16.70 5.63 6.62
C ASN A 348 -17.07 5.49 8.11
N ASN A 349 -16.43 6.23 9.02
CA ASN A 349 -16.52 6.07 10.49
C ASN A 349 -16.21 4.64 10.97
N ASP A 350 -15.33 3.94 10.27
CA ASP A 350 -14.86 2.61 10.65
C ASP A 350 -13.63 2.69 11.56
N HIS A 351 -13.39 1.63 12.34
CA HIS A 351 -12.21 1.52 13.20
C HIS A 351 -11.19 0.56 12.58
N ILE A 352 -9.97 1.03 12.40
CA ILE A 352 -8.85 0.24 11.86
C ILE A 352 -7.93 -0.14 13.01
N ASP A 353 -7.60 -1.43 13.11
CA ASP A 353 -6.64 -1.94 14.10
C ASP A 353 -5.23 -1.92 13.49
N GLY A 354 -4.43 -0.92 13.87
CA GLY A 354 -3.07 -0.74 13.37
C GLY A 354 -2.08 -1.85 13.71
N ASN A 355 -2.44 -2.84 14.56
CA ASN A 355 -1.61 -4.02 14.78
C ASN A 355 -1.95 -5.19 13.83
N LYS A 356 -3.15 -5.17 13.25
CA LYS A 356 -3.61 -6.18 12.27
C LYS A 356 -3.29 -5.79 10.84
N GLU A 357 -3.32 -4.48 10.56
CA GLU A 357 -2.72 -3.89 9.36
C GLU A 357 -1.20 -4.11 9.36
#